data_AF-F8P400-F1
#
_entry.id   AF-F8P400-F1
#
_cell.length_a   1.000
_cell.length_b   1.000
_cell.length_c   1.000
_cell.angle_alpha   90.00
_cell.angle_beta   90.00
_cell.angle_gamma   90.00
#
_symmetry.space_group_name_H-M   'P 1'
#
loop_
_entity.id
_entity.type
_entity.pdbx_description
1 polymer ?
#
loop_
_entity_poly.entity_id
_entity_poly.type
_entity_poly.pdbx_seq_one_letter_code
_entity_poly.pdbx_strand_id
1 'polypeptide(L)'
;MLQNDLNLLSKSNHGETAFELFLKLIVQASQDHPDGDEDARRMKSSQVRKLLQLAIPVGSVPFTKAEPPSAHELSMLYNRFSALVVAIHLDPVVVNLRRRLAQARRYVNFKEADDTTRLACIRGMMHFAIMLRHHYLPLDDLLAWLSEMCEILLSEFKELDVPASKDGKPQPTNAVKDRIILAIQVLLGSVRRIIETPSMDDTQKPAEYPDPALLEGPWVTQIFSASTNLASLSKTGEEIRRLVQSFLDARTSVIPNAPVATTVSVESQESQDEYGQLLWDLDDPELLAALGDDTGSSLVADVKVKEETVCKVIDKHISPAIYRLVCKHFSDVSAPSIEDYCRTADKWIDCWVGCASVLVQNRKRDWSLFMKLGPQSWERIIDPAWRRRVGLRFTFTLLQLDRGAFNSYKDYFVEVLLESIVSATVTLEHEYMSLLFSIDRLHHPLLRGVDVS
;
A
#
# COMPACT_ATOMS: atom_id res chain seq x y z
N MET A 1 -4.13 20.46 5.55
CA MET A 1 -3.29 19.30 5.14
C MET A 1 -3.56 18.03 5.94
N LEU A 2 -3.75 18.08 7.27
CA LEU A 2 -3.82 16.86 8.12
C LEU A 2 -5.00 15.92 7.82
N GLN A 3 -6.12 16.46 7.32
CA GLN A 3 -7.37 15.74 7.14
C GLN A 3 -7.61 15.24 5.70
N ASN A 4 -6.69 15.51 4.75
CA ASN A 4 -6.79 15.10 3.34
C ASN A 4 -8.17 15.36 2.69
N ASP A 5 -8.87 16.42 3.11
CA ASP A 5 -10.21 16.77 2.65
C ASP A 5 -10.19 18.17 2.02
N LEU A 6 -10.57 18.25 0.76
CA LEU A 6 -10.62 19.51 0.00
C LEU A 6 -11.81 20.38 0.41
N ASN A 7 -12.87 19.81 1.00
CA ASN A 7 -14.01 20.58 1.51
C ASN A 7 -13.62 21.50 2.67
N LEU A 8 -12.48 21.27 3.30
CA LEU A 8 -11.95 22.19 4.30
C LEU A 8 -11.51 23.51 3.69
N LEU A 9 -11.20 23.55 2.39
CA LEU A 9 -10.85 24.80 1.70
C LEU A 9 -12.08 25.71 1.48
N SER A 10 -13.30 25.17 1.58
CA SER A 10 -14.54 25.93 1.44
C SER A 10 -15.20 26.28 2.78
N LYS A 11 -14.83 25.63 3.89
CA LYS A 11 -15.37 25.87 5.23
C LYS A 11 -14.44 26.79 6.05
N SER A 12 -14.99 27.70 6.85
CA SER A 12 -14.22 28.54 7.80
C SER A 12 -14.32 28.00 9.23
N ASN A 13 -13.18 27.81 9.92
CA ASN A 13 -13.16 27.43 11.34
C ASN A 13 -12.48 28.52 12.20
N HIS A 14 -12.94 28.67 13.45
CA HIS A 14 -12.45 29.71 14.38
C HIS A 14 -11.00 29.54 14.87
N GLY A 15 -10.33 28.42 14.58
CA GLY A 15 -8.94 28.14 14.97
C GLY A 15 -7.90 28.31 13.87
N GLU A 16 -8.29 28.86 12.72
CA GLU A 16 -7.43 28.90 11.53
C GLU A 16 -6.45 30.07 11.55
N THR A 17 -5.25 29.82 11.07
CA THR A 17 -4.21 30.84 10.94
C THR A 17 -4.55 31.81 9.80
N ALA A 18 -4.03 33.03 9.89
CA ALA A 18 -4.23 34.04 8.84
C ALA A 18 -3.77 33.55 7.45
N PHE A 19 -2.72 32.72 7.40
CA PHE A 19 -2.22 32.14 6.16
C PHE A 19 -3.16 31.08 5.58
N GLU A 20 -3.76 30.24 6.42
CA GLU A 20 -4.78 29.27 5.99
C GLU A 20 -6.02 29.98 5.43
N LEU A 21 -6.51 31.01 6.13
CA LEU A 21 -7.62 31.83 5.64
C LEU A 21 -7.30 32.49 4.30
N PHE A 22 -6.08 33.02 4.14
CA PHE A 22 -5.61 33.59 2.89
C PHE A 22 -5.61 32.57 1.73
N LEU A 23 -5.13 31.34 1.96
CA LEU A 23 -5.18 30.28 0.94
C LEU A 23 -6.62 29.89 0.58
N LYS A 24 -7.53 29.83 1.55
CA LYS A 24 -8.95 29.55 1.29
C LYS A 24 -9.62 30.63 0.46
N LEU A 25 -9.34 31.89 0.77
CA LEU A 25 -9.83 33.03 -0.01
C LEU A 25 -9.37 32.96 -1.46
N ILE A 26 -8.12 32.56 -1.71
CA ILE A 26 -7.61 32.36 -3.09
C ILE A 26 -8.39 31.25 -3.79
N VAL A 27 -8.62 30.11 -3.12
CA VAL A 27 -9.35 28.97 -3.69
C VAL A 27 -10.80 29.35 -3.98
N GLN A 28 -11.50 29.98 -3.03
CA GLN A 28 -12.88 30.44 -3.23
C GLN A 28 -12.97 31.48 -4.35
N ALA A 29 -12.04 32.45 -4.41
CA ALA A 29 -11.99 33.44 -5.49
C ALA A 29 -11.71 32.82 -6.86
N SER A 30 -11.08 31.64 -6.92
CA SER A 30 -10.88 30.89 -8.16
C SER A 30 -12.13 30.14 -8.63
N GLN A 31 -12.97 29.71 -7.69
CA GLN A 31 -14.19 28.94 -7.92
C GLN A 31 -15.40 29.85 -8.18
N ASP A 32 -15.36 31.11 -7.72
CA ASP A 32 -16.40 32.11 -7.93
C ASP A 32 -16.40 32.59 -9.39
N HIS A 33 -17.14 31.88 -10.24
CA HIS A 33 -17.24 32.15 -11.67
C HIS A 33 -18.37 33.15 -11.95
N PRO A 34 -18.08 34.32 -12.55
CA PRO A 34 -19.13 35.18 -13.07
C PRO A 34 -19.81 34.48 -14.26
N ASP A 35 -21.14 34.47 -14.26
CA ASP A 35 -21.95 34.01 -15.39
C ASP A 35 -21.75 34.95 -16.59
N GLY A 36 -21.38 34.36 -17.74
CA GLY A 36 -21.61 34.99 -19.06
C GLY A 36 -20.39 35.49 -19.86
N ASP A 37 -19.19 35.66 -19.29
CA ASP A 37 -18.05 36.25 -20.04
C ASP A 37 -16.73 35.46 -19.89
N GLU A 38 -16.34 34.77 -20.96
CA GLU A 38 -15.09 33.98 -21.08
C GLU A 38 -13.82 34.82 -20.83
N ASP A 39 -13.81 36.07 -21.28
CA ASP A 39 -12.63 36.93 -21.15
C ASP A 39 -12.48 37.46 -19.71
N ALA A 40 -13.60 37.81 -19.08
CA ALA A 40 -13.63 38.14 -17.65
C ALA A 40 -13.18 36.96 -16.76
N ARG A 41 -13.54 35.73 -17.15
CA ARG A 41 -13.08 34.49 -16.48
C ARG A 41 -11.58 34.28 -16.61
N ARG A 42 -11.02 34.45 -17.82
CA ARG A 42 -9.57 34.34 -18.05
C ARG A 42 -8.79 35.41 -17.29
N MET A 43 -9.28 36.65 -17.26
CA MET A 43 -8.64 37.74 -16.52
C MET A 43 -8.65 37.46 -15.01
N LYS A 44 -9.78 37.07 -14.41
CA LYS A 44 -9.85 36.71 -12.99
C LYS A 44 -8.95 35.53 -12.64
N SER A 45 -8.96 34.46 -13.44
CA SER A 45 -8.05 33.32 -13.26
C SER A 45 -6.58 33.76 -13.32
N SER A 46 -6.22 34.65 -14.24
CA SER A 46 -4.86 35.20 -14.33
C SER A 46 -4.47 36.05 -13.11
N GLN A 47 -5.40 36.80 -12.52
CA GLN A 47 -5.18 37.60 -11.30
C GLN A 47 -5.01 36.72 -10.07
N VAL A 48 -5.87 35.71 -9.90
CA VAL A 48 -5.76 34.71 -8.83
C VAL A 48 -4.43 33.96 -8.93
N ARG A 49 -4.03 33.55 -10.14
CA ARG A 49 -2.71 32.95 -10.39
C ARG A 49 -1.57 33.89 -10.01
N LYS A 50 -1.65 35.19 -10.35
CA LYS A 50 -0.64 36.19 -9.93
C LYS A 50 -0.57 36.35 -8.41
N LEU A 51 -1.71 36.45 -7.73
CA LEU A 51 -1.78 36.53 -6.26
C LEU A 51 -1.16 35.29 -5.60
N LEU A 52 -1.43 34.12 -6.15
CA LEU A 52 -0.85 32.87 -5.67
C LEU A 52 0.67 32.82 -5.92
N GLN A 53 1.15 33.28 -7.07
CA GLN A 53 2.60 33.37 -7.33
C GLN A 53 3.31 34.35 -6.39
N LEU A 54 2.66 35.44 -5.99
CA LEU A 54 3.19 36.37 -4.98
C LEU A 54 3.26 35.72 -3.60
N ALA A 55 2.35 34.79 -3.30
CA ALA A 55 2.28 34.10 -2.03
C ALA A 55 3.27 32.93 -1.91
N ILE A 56 3.86 32.46 -3.00
CA ILE A 56 4.81 31.35 -3.01
C ILE A 56 6.25 31.92 -2.92
N PRO A 57 6.93 31.77 -1.77
CA PRO A 57 8.32 32.21 -1.64
C PRO A 57 9.25 31.43 -2.57
N VAL A 58 10.23 32.08 -3.17
CA VAL A 58 11.17 31.44 -4.12
C VAL A 58 12.47 30.97 -3.45
N GLY A 59 12.84 31.57 -2.31
CA GLY A 59 14.09 31.26 -1.62
C GLY A 59 14.10 29.90 -0.93
N SER A 60 15.29 29.34 -0.70
CA SER A 60 15.49 28.20 0.21
C SER A 60 15.30 28.61 1.67
N VAL A 61 15.15 27.64 2.56
CA VAL A 61 15.28 27.84 4.01
C VAL A 61 16.70 27.50 4.44
N PRO A 62 17.36 28.29 5.30
CA PRO A 62 18.75 28.05 5.72
C PRO A 62 18.85 27.01 6.85
N PHE A 63 17.96 26.02 6.89
CA PHE A 63 17.90 25.05 7.98
C PHE A 63 18.96 23.97 7.80
N THR A 64 19.83 23.80 8.79
CA THR A 64 20.90 22.80 8.77
C THR A 64 20.94 22.00 10.07
N LYS A 65 21.64 20.87 10.08
CA LYS A 65 21.89 20.10 11.32
C LYS A 65 22.58 20.94 12.41
N ALA A 66 23.37 21.93 12.02
CA ALA A 66 24.08 22.84 12.95
C ALA A 66 23.17 23.96 13.46
N GLU A 67 22.23 24.41 12.64
CA GLU A 67 21.28 25.48 12.95
C GLU A 67 19.84 24.98 12.73
N PRO A 68 19.29 24.22 13.71
CA PRO A 68 17.94 23.69 13.61
C PRO A 68 16.92 24.83 13.71
N PRO A 69 15.80 24.76 12.96
CA PRO A 69 14.79 25.81 12.95
C PRO A 69 14.04 25.88 14.27
N SER A 70 13.64 27.09 14.64
CA SER A 70 12.59 27.32 15.62
C SER A 70 11.22 26.85 15.11
N ALA A 71 10.26 26.64 16.00
CA ALA A 71 8.90 26.25 15.63
C ALA A 71 8.24 27.26 14.67
N HIS A 72 8.54 28.56 14.83
CA HIS A 72 8.06 29.60 13.93
C HIS A 72 8.68 29.50 12.53
N GLU A 73 9.98 29.21 12.44
CA GLU A 73 10.66 29.03 11.17
C GLU A 73 10.19 27.77 10.44
N LEU A 74 9.92 26.69 11.18
CA LEU A 74 9.34 25.47 10.61
C LEU A 74 7.92 25.72 10.06
N SER A 75 7.13 26.59 10.69
CA SER A 75 5.84 27.03 10.16
C SER A 75 5.96 27.71 8.80
N MET A 76 7.04 28.47 8.55
CA MET A 76 7.29 29.04 7.22
C MET A 76 7.45 27.96 6.15
N LEU A 77 8.13 26.85 6.45
CA LEU A 77 8.27 25.73 5.51
C LEU A 77 6.93 25.04 5.22
N TYR A 78 6.12 24.82 6.26
CA TYR A 78 4.77 24.27 6.07
C TYR A 78 3.89 25.19 5.22
N ASN A 79 3.98 26.51 5.42
CA ASN A 79 3.25 27.50 4.63
C ASN A 79 3.72 27.48 3.16
N ARG A 80 5.02 27.36 2.90
CA ARG A 80 5.60 27.21 1.56
C ARG A 80 5.08 25.96 0.84
N PHE A 81 5.08 24.81 1.51
CA PHE A 81 4.52 23.58 0.92
C PHE A 81 3.00 23.71 0.70
N SER A 82 2.27 24.33 1.62
CA SER A 82 0.82 24.57 1.51
C SER A 82 0.46 25.43 0.30
N ALA A 83 1.19 26.53 0.08
CA ALA A 83 1.00 27.38 -1.09
C ALA A 83 1.23 26.61 -2.40
N LEU A 84 2.27 25.77 -2.46
CA LEU A 84 2.55 24.95 -3.65
C LEU A 84 1.48 23.89 -3.90
N VAL A 85 1.01 23.21 -2.85
CA VAL A 85 -0.08 22.22 -2.97
C VAL A 85 -1.36 22.89 -3.50
N VAL A 86 -1.73 24.05 -2.95
CA VAL A 86 -2.88 24.83 -3.44
C VAL A 86 -2.65 25.29 -4.89
N ALA A 87 -1.43 25.69 -5.24
CA ALA A 87 -1.11 26.05 -6.62
C ALA A 87 -1.29 24.89 -7.60
N ILE A 88 -0.83 23.69 -7.24
CA ILE A 88 -1.07 22.48 -8.04
C ILE A 88 -2.56 22.21 -8.17
N HIS A 89 -3.32 22.35 -7.08
CA HIS A 89 -4.77 22.15 -7.12
C HIS A 89 -5.50 23.13 -8.06
N LEU A 90 -5.10 24.41 -8.07
CA LEU A 90 -5.74 25.46 -8.88
C LEU A 90 -5.28 25.48 -10.35
N ASP A 91 -4.18 24.82 -10.68
CA ASP A 91 -3.61 24.80 -12.02
C ASP A 91 -2.88 23.47 -12.25
N PRO A 92 -3.61 22.37 -12.48
CA PRO A 92 -3.09 21.01 -12.59
C PRO A 92 -2.50 20.73 -13.99
N VAL A 93 -1.62 21.61 -14.48
CA VAL A 93 -0.96 21.45 -15.79
C VAL A 93 0.41 20.80 -15.62
N VAL A 94 0.68 19.71 -16.36
CA VAL A 94 1.93 18.93 -16.29
C VAL A 94 3.19 19.79 -16.46
N VAL A 95 3.16 20.79 -17.36
CA VAL A 95 4.29 21.71 -17.59
C VAL A 95 4.61 22.54 -16.35
N ASN A 96 3.58 22.99 -15.63
CA ASN A 96 3.74 23.79 -14.41
C ASN A 96 4.09 22.92 -13.21
N LEU A 97 3.63 21.67 -13.19
CA LEU A 97 3.93 20.68 -12.16
C LEU A 97 5.44 20.52 -11.96
N ARG A 98 6.20 20.27 -13.04
CA ARG A 98 7.66 20.08 -12.98
C ARG A 98 8.38 21.27 -12.32
N ARG A 99 7.98 22.49 -12.70
CA ARG A 99 8.57 23.71 -12.12
C ARG A 99 8.25 23.85 -10.64
N ARG A 100 7.01 23.55 -10.23
CA ARG A 100 6.57 23.61 -8.83
C ARG A 100 7.24 22.55 -7.97
N LEU A 101 7.42 21.33 -8.48
CA LEU A 101 8.15 20.26 -7.78
C LEU A 101 9.65 20.59 -7.66
N ALA A 102 10.26 21.11 -8.72
CA ALA A 102 11.65 21.58 -8.67
C ALA A 102 11.82 22.72 -7.65
N GLN A 103 10.85 23.63 -7.54
CA GLN A 103 10.83 24.67 -6.51
C GLN A 103 10.69 24.09 -5.09
N ALA A 104 9.76 23.15 -4.89
CA ALA A 104 9.59 22.46 -3.59
C ALA A 104 10.88 21.77 -3.13
N ARG A 105 11.56 21.09 -4.05
CA ARG A 105 12.85 20.42 -3.80
C ARG A 105 13.97 21.40 -3.44
N ARG A 106 13.95 22.62 -3.97
CA ARG A 106 14.95 23.66 -3.67
C ARG A 106 14.75 24.31 -2.30
N TYR A 107 13.57 24.17 -1.68
CA TYR A 107 13.35 24.78 -0.37
C TYR A 107 14.29 24.21 0.69
N VAL A 108 14.55 22.91 0.65
CA VAL A 108 15.29 22.20 1.70
C VAL A 108 16.40 21.36 1.07
N ASN A 109 17.65 21.56 1.51
CA ASN A 109 18.71 20.60 1.25
C ASN A 109 18.56 19.41 2.21
N PHE A 110 17.89 18.33 1.78
CA PHE A 110 17.54 17.20 2.63
C PHE A 110 18.74 16.56 3.35
N LYS A 111 19.91 16.52 2.68
CA LYS A 111 21.13 15.95 3.25
C LYS A 111 21.66 16.77 4.44
N GLU A 112 21.58 18.09 4.36
CA GLU A 112 22.10 18.99 5.39
C GLU A 112 21.05 19.39 6.43
N ALA A 113 19.77 19.16 6.15
CA ALA A 113 18.65 19.49 7.03
C ALA A 113 18.69 18.70 8.35
N ASP A 114 18.16 19.33 9.41
CA ASP A 114 17.93 18.68 10.69
C ASP A 114 16.79 17.65 10.61
N ASP A 115 16.68 16.82 11.64
CA ASP A 115 15.73 15.71 11.69
C ASP A 115 14.27 16.17 11.55
N THR A 116 13.89 17.30 12.15
CA THR A 116 12.51 17.79 12.10
C THR A 116 12.14 18.32 10.72
N THR A 117 13.07 19.05 10.09
CA THR A 117 12.92 19.51 8.71
C THR A 117 12.87 18.35 7.71
N ARG A 118 13.68 17.31 7.91
CA ARG A 118 13.62 16.08 7.10
C ARG A 118 12.25 15.41 7.18
N LEU A 119 11.69 15.27 8.38
CA LEU A 119 10.34 14.72 8.57
C LEU A 119 9.26 15.60 7.93
N ALA A 120 9.38 16.92 8.05
CA ALA A 120 8.47 17.86 7.37
C ALA A 120 8.56 17.75 5.84
N CYS A 121 9.76 17.54 5.30
CA CYS A 121 9.98 17.36 3.87
C CYS A 121 9.36 16.06 3.35
N ILE A 122 9.53 14.93 4.06
CA ILE A 122 8.89 13.64 3.72
C ILE A 122 7.36 13.76 3.73
N ARG A 123 6.80 14.40 4.77
CA ARG A 123 5.34 14.64 4.85
C ARG A 123 4.85 15.62 3.78
N GLY A 124 5.64 16.63 3.44
CA GLY A 124 5.34 17.53 2.33
C GLY A 124 5.24 16.78 1.01
N MET A 125 6.23 15.94 0.70
CA MET A 125 6.23 15.04 -0.46
C MET A 125 4.98 14.17 -0.50
N MET A 126 4.60 13.56 0.62
CA MET A 126 3.36 12.77 0.73
C MET A 126 2.12 13.58 0.32
N HIS A 127 1.97 14.80 0.83
CA HIS A 127 0.82 15.65 0.47
C HIS A 127 0.83 16.09 -1.00
N PHE A 128 2.01 16.32 -1.59
CA PHE A 128 2.12 16.53 -3.03
C PHE A 128 1.63 15.30 -3.80
N ALA A 129 2.06 14.09 -3.44
CA ALA A 129 1.64 12.87 -4.13
C ALA A 129 0.12 12.66 -4.07
N ILE A 130 -0.49 12.85 -2.91
CA ILE A 130 -1.95 12.72 -2.76
C ILE A 130 -2.67 13.76 -3.64
N MET A 131 -2.15 15.00 -3.73
CA MET A 131 -2.73 16.02 -4.59
C MET A 131 -2.58 15.68 -6.09
N LEU A 132 -1.43 15.12 -6.49
CA LEU A 132 -1.20 14.69 -7.86
C LEU A 132 -2.12 13.53 -8.24
N ARG A 133 -2.27 12.54 -7.35
CA ARG A 133 -3.21 11.42 -7.54
C ARG A 133 -4.64 11.91 -7.67
N HIS A 134 -5.07 12.83 -6.83
CA HIS A 134 -6.42 13.41 -6.91
C HIS A 134 -6.71 14.07 -8.27
N HIS A 135 -5.69 14.62 -8.94
CA HIS A 135 -5.80 15.20 -10.28
C HIS A 135 -5.38 14.25 -11.42
N TYR A 136 -5.15 12.96 -11.14
CA TYR A 136 -4.65 11.96 -12.10
C TYR A 136 -3.37 12.40 -12.85
N LEU A 137 -2.46 13.09 -12.14
CA LEU A 137 -1.19 13.58 -12.67
C LEU A 137 -0.06 12.56 -12.48
N PRO A 138 0.97 12.57 -13.35
CA PRO A 138 2.09 11.63 -13.26
C PRO A 138 2.91 11.82 -11.98
N LEU A 139 3.32 10.72 -11.36
CA LEU A 139 4.06 10.70 -10.09
C LEU A 139 5.58 10.58 -10.26
N ASP A 140 6.09 10.39 -11.48
CA ASP A 140 7.49 10.03 -11.75
C ASP A 140 8.52 10.95 -11.07
N ASP A 141 8.37 12.27 -11.26
CA ASP A 141 9.30 13.27 -10.71
C ASP A 141 9.29 13.27 -9.16
N LEU A 142 8.14 12.96 -8.56
CA LEU A 142 7.97 12.90 -7.12
C LEU A 142 8.56 11.60 -6.55
N LEU A 143 8.36 10.47 -7.23
CA LEU A 143 8.95 9.18 -6.87
C LEU A 143 10.47 9.19 -7.03
N ALA A 144 11.00 9.92 -8.00
CA ALA A 144 12.43 10.19 -8.10
C ALA A 144 12.95 10.98 -6.89
N TRP A 145 12.23 12.03 -6.47
CA TRP A 145 12.60 12.79 -5.27
C TRP A 145 12.52 11.94 -3.99
N LEU A 146 11.51 11.08 -3.87
CA LEU A 146 11.39 10.10 -2.79
C LEU A 146 12.55 9.09 -2.79
N SER A 147 12.97 8.64 -3.97
CA SER A 147 14.11 7.74 -4.14
C SER A 147 15.40 8.37 -3.60
N GLU A 148 15.66 9.62 -3.94
CA GLU A 148 16.82 10.36 -3.45
C GLU A 148 16.82 10.52 -1.93
N MET A 149 15.67 10.87 -1.32
CA MET A 149 15.55 10.95 0.14
C MET A 149 15.85 9.60 0.79
N CYS A 150 15.33 8.51 0.21
CA CYS A 150 15.55 7.16 0.70
C CYS A 150 17.03 6.77 0.61
N GLU A 151 17.69 7.04 -0.50
CA GLU A 151 19.11 6.75 -0.69
C GLU A 151 20.00 7.50 0.30
N ILE A 152 19.71 8.77 0.56
CA ILE A 152 20.43 9.57 1.58
C ILE A 152 20.28 8.94 2.97
N LEU A 153 19.06 8.55 3.36
CA LEU A 153 18.83 7.92 4.66
C LEU A 153 19.50 6.55 4.76
N LEU A 154 19.48 5.78 3.68
CA LEU A 154 20.10 4.45 3.62
C LEU A 154 21.62 4.51 3.63
N SER A 155 22.23 5.50 2.97
CA SER A 155 23.68 5.70 3.02
C SER A 155 24.11 6.09 4.42
N GLU A 156 23.41 7.05 5.06
CA GLU A 156 23.68 7.45 6.44
C GLU A 156 23.50 6.27 7.41
N PHE A 157 22.46 5.44 7.22
CA PHE A 157 22.25 4.26 8.05
C PHE A 157 23.38 3.24 7.90
N LYS A 158 23.82 2.94 6.67
CA LYS A 158 24.91 1.98 6.41
C LYS A 158 26.24 2.47 6.98
N GLU A 159 26.55 3.76 6.86
CA GLU A 159 27.74 4.36 7.46
C GLU A 159 27.79 4.19 8.99
N LEU A 160 26.63 4.24 9.64
CA LEU A 160 26.50 4.03 11.10
C LEU A 160 26.50 2.56 11.52
N ASP A 161 26.21 1.63 10.58
CA ASP A 161 26.16 0.19 10.86
C ASP A 161 27.52 -0.50 10.67
N VAL A 162 28.51 0.17 10.07
CA VAL A 162 29.88 -0.34 10.00
C VAL A 162 30.48 -0.36 11.40
N PRO A 163 30.88 -1.54 11.94
CA PRO A 163 31.53 -1.60 13.25
C PRO A 163 32.80 -0.76 13.21
N ALA A 164 32.95 0.14 14.20
CA ALA A 164 34.06 1.08 14.29
C ALA A 164 35.40 0.39 14.01
N SER A 165 35.95 0.60 12.81
CA SER A 165 37.29 0.15 12.47
C SER A 165 38.27 1.14 13.09
N LYS A 166 39.00 0.70 14.12
CA LYS A 166 40.32 1.10 14.65
C LYS A 166 40.76 2.59 14.74
N ASP A 167 39.97 3.57 14.31
CA ASP A 167 40.41 4.98 14.17
C ASP A 167 39.93 5.92 15.29
N GLY A 168 39.56 5.38 16.47
CA GLY A 168 39.35 6.19 17.68
C GLY A 168 38.24 7.25 17.60
N LYS A 169 37.39 7.24 16.56
CA LYS A 169 36.26 8.17 16.45
C LYS A 169 35.18 7.80 17.48
N PRO A 170 34.61 8.79 18.19
CA PRO A 170 33.55 8.54 19.16
C PRO A 170 32.37 7.82 18.49
N GLN A 171 31.86 6.79 19.16
CA GLN A 171 30.72 6.02 18.70
C GLN A 171 29.55 6.98 18.43
N PRO A 172 28.89 6.92 17.25
CA PRO A 172 27.67 7.68 17.06
C PRO A 172 26.64 7.22 18.09
N THR A 173 25.97 8.17 18.75
CA THR A 173 24.98 7.87 19.76
C THR A 173 23.82 7.08 19.13
N ASN A 174 23.34 6.03 19.81
CA ASN A 174 22.17 5.24 19.38
C ASN A 174 20.97 6.13 18.99
N ALA A 175 20.85 7.30 19.63
CA ALA A 175 19.86 8.31 19.30
C ALA A 175 19.88 8.79 17.84
N VAL A 176 21.06 8.95 17.21
CA VAL A 176 21.15 9.36 15.79
C VAL A 176 20.65 8.24 14.87
N LYS A 177 21.02 7.00 15.18
CA LYS A 177 20.53 5.81 14.47
C LYS A 177 19.01 5.69 14.57
N ASP A 178 18.46 5.88 15.76
CA ASP A 178 17.02 5.84 16.01
C ASP A 178 16.25 6.93 15.23
N ARG A 179 16.82 8.13 15.07
CA ARG A 179 16.21 9.20 14.29
C ARG A 179 16.20 8.92 12.79
N ILE A 180 17.26 8.32 12.25
CA ILE A 180 17.29 7.88 10.85
C ILE A 180 16.26 6.76 10.63
N ILE A 181 16.18 5.79 11.56
CA ILE A 181 15.15 4.74 11.53
C ILE A 181 13.75 5.36 11.55
N LEU A 182 13.50 6.36 12.40
CA LEU A 182 12.22 7.07 12.44
C LEU A 182 11.91 7.77 11.11
N ALA A 183 12.89 8.43 10.48
CA ALA A 183 12.71 9.05 9.17
C ALA A 183 12.36 8.02 8.08
N ILE A 184 13.02 6.86 8.09
CA ILE A 184 12.70 5.73 7.19
C ILE A 184 11.28 5.22 7.44
N GLN A 185 10.85 5.08 8.70
CA GLN A 185 9.50 4.65 9.05
C GLN A 185 8.45 5.66 8.58
N VAL A 186 8.71 6.96 8.76
CA VAL A 186 7.81 8.01 8.25
C VAL A 186 7.76 8.00 6.73
N LEU A 187 8.89 7.72 6.05
CA LEU A 187 8.93 7.57 4.60
C LEU A 187 8.04 6.40 4.12
N LEU A 188 8.16 5.22 4.74
CA LEU A 188 7.29 4.08 4.42
C LEU A 188 5.81 4.38 4.71
N GLY A 189 5.53 4.98 5.87
CA GLY A 189 4.18 5.39 6.25
C GLY A 189 3.60 6.45 5.31
N SER A 190 4.43 7.32 4.74
CA SER A 190 4.03 8.27 3.71
C SER A 190 3.64 7.57 2.41
N VAL A 191 4.42 6.60 1.91
CA VAL A 191 4.04 5.81 0.72
C VAL A 191 2.72 5.06 0.96
N ARG A 192 2.56 4.46 2.14
CA ARG A 192 1.32 3.80 2.55
C ARG A 192 0.13 4.76 2.49
N ARG A 193 0.27 5.96 3.08
CA ARG A 193 -0.81 6.96 3.11
C ARG A 193 -1.15 7.49 1.72
N ILE A 194 -0.18 7.55 0.81
CA ILE A 194 -0.42 7.85 -0.60
C ILE A 194 -1.33 6.78 -1.19
N ILE A 195 -1.05 5.48 -0.98
CA ILE A 195 -1.86 4.36 -1.48
C ILE A 195 -3.29 4.41 -0.91
N GLU A 196 -3.43 4.57 0.41
CA GLU A 196 -4.71 4.61 1.13
C GLU A 196 -5.60 5.80 0.76
N THR A 197 -5.03 6.88 0.21
CA THR A 197 -5.77 8.11 -0.16
C THR A 197 -5.76 8.30 -1.68
N PRO A 198 -6.61 7.60 -2.44
CA PRO A 198 -6.65 7.72 -3.90
C PRO A 198 -7.21 9.07 -4.36
N SER A 199 -8.21 9.61 -3.66
CA SER A 199 -8.79 10.94 -3.90
C SER A 199 -9.06 11.65 -2.58
N MET A 200 -9.00 12.98 -2.59
CA MET A 200 -9.37 13.84 -1.46
C MET A 200 -10.88 14.17 -1.42
N ASP A 201 -11.65 13.71 -2.41
CA ASP A 201 -13.11 13.85 -2.46
C ASP A 201 -13.80 12.52 -2.14
N ASP A 202 -14.63 12.52 -1.10
CA ASP A 202 -15.36 11.32 -0.65
C ASP A 202 -16.44 10.85 -1.65
N THR A 203 -16.84 11.72 -2.59
CA THR A 203 -17.88 11.46 -3.60
C THR A 203 -17.33 10.76 -4.84
N GLN A 204 -16.02 10.76 -5.08
CA GLN A 204 -15.36 10.14 -6.22
C GLN A 204 -14.31 9.14 -5.73
N LYS A 205 -14.76 7.94 -5.35
CA LYS A 205 -13.89 6.77 -5.14
C LYS A 205 -14.12 5.72 -6.24
N PRO A 206 -13.82 6.00 -7.53
CA PRO A 206 -13.63 4.89 -8.44
C PRO A 206 -12.48 4.04 -7.88
N ALA A 207 -12.71 2.73 -7.74
CA ALA A 207 -11.66 1.81 -7.35
C ALA A 207 -10.64 1.76 -8.50
N GLU A 208 -9.58 2.58 -8.40
CA GLU A 208 -8.49 2.60 -9.36
C GLU A 208 -7.36 1.66 -8.92
N TYR A 209 -6.82 0.90 -9.87
CA TYR A 209 -5.68 0.03 -9.62
C TYR A 209 -4.47 0.84 -9.13
N PRO A 210 -3.84 0.46 -8.01
CA PRO A 210 -2.72 1.22 -7.45
C PRO A 210 -1.51 1.23 -8.40
N ASP A 211 -0.83 2.38 -8.50
CA ASP A 211 0.34 2.55 -9.36
C ASP A 211 1.49 1.61 -8.93
N PRO A 212 1.96 0.69 -9.80
CA PRO A 212 3.09 -0.20 -9.51
C PRO A 212 4.37 0.54 -9.12
N ALA A 213 4.57 1.76 -9.62
CA ALA A 213 5.77 2.55 -9.34
C ALA A 213 5.95 2.85 -7.83
N LEU A 214 4.86 2.81 -7.05
CA LEU A 214 4.89 2.94 -5.59
C LEU A 214 5.61 1.77 -4.88
N LEU A 215 5.79 0.63 -5.56
CA LEU A 215 6.50 -0.55 -5.04
C LEU A 215 7.88 -0.78 -5.65
N GLU A 216 8.26 -0.07 -6.72
CA GLU A 216 9.51 -0.32 -7.46
C GLU A 216 10.74 0.40 -6.89
N GLY A 217 10.53 1.40 -6.03
CA GLY A 217 11.61 2.27 -5.56
C GLY A 217 12.62 1.62 -4.59
N PRO A 218 13.72 2.34 -4.27
CA PRO A 218 14.72 1.91 -3.29
C PRO A 218 14.12 1.71 -1.89
N TRP A 219 13.01 2.39 -1.58
CA TRP A 219 12.28 2.23 -0.32
C TRP A 219 11.62 0.85 -0.17
N VAL A 220 11.42 0.10 -1.26
CA VAL A 220 11.04 -1.32 -1.18
C VAL A 220 12.27 -2.19 -1.39
N THR A 221 12.95 -2.02 -2.53
CA THR A 221 14.01 -2.96 -2.95
C THR A 221 15.20 -3.02 -1.99
N GLN A 222 15.63 -1.90 -1.40
CA GLN A 222 16.78 -1.85 -0.50
C GLN A 222 16.40 -1.98 0.98
N ILE A 223 15.26 -1.42 1.39
CA ILE A 223 14.79 -1.53 2.79
C ILE A 223 14.39 -2.97 3.11
N PHE A 224 13.77 -3.69 2.16
CA PHE A 224 13.30 -5.07 2.37
C PHE A 224 14.44 -6.08 2.20
N SER A 225 15.59 -5.67 1.64
CA SER A 225 16.76 -6.51 1.47
C SER A 225 17.25 -7.06 2.81
N ALA A 226 17.72 -8.31 2.81
CA ALA A 226 18.36 -8.92 3.97
C ALA A 226 19.62 -8.19 4.43
N SER A 227 20.28 -7.46 3.52
CA SER A 227 21.56 -6.80 3.79
C SER A 227 21.46 -5.61 4.73
N THR A 228 20.30 -4.96 4.86
CA THR A 228 20.15 -3.73 5.65
C THR A 228 19.68 -3.99 7.08
N ASN A 229 19.22 -5.20 7.41
CA ASN A 229 18.64 -5.57 8.72
C ASN A 229 17.49 -4.66 9.22
N LEU A 230 17.06 -3.67 8.44
CA LEU A 230 16.03 -2.68 8.79
C LEU A 230 14.66 -3.33 8.94
N ALA A 231 14.32 -4.24 8.03
CA ALA A 231 13.11 -5.03 8.10
C ALA A 231 13.00 -5.81 9.42
N SER A 232 14.15 -6.17 10.00
CA SER A 232 14.25 -7.00 11.19
C SER A 232 13.94 -6.25 12.49
N LEU A 233 13.84 -4.91 12.45
CA LEU A 233 13.41 -4.07 13.56
C LEU A 233 11.88 -4.10 13.68
N SER A 234 11.34 -4.39 14.88
CA SER A 234 9.90 -4.59 15.10
C SER A 234 9.01 -3.46 14.53
N LYS A 235 9.33 -2.19 14.82
CA LYS A 235 8.55 -1.04 14.34
C LYS A 235 8.64 -0.85 12.81
N THR A 236 9.81 -1.06 12.23
CA THR A 236 10.02 -0.92 10.79
C THR A 236 9.35 -2.07 10.03
N GLY A 237 9.44 -3.30 10.56
CA GLY A 237 8.71 -4.45 10.04
C GLY A 237 7.20 -4.20 10.03
N GLU A 238 6.63 -3.70 11.11
CA GLU A 238 5.19 -3.39 11.17
C GLU A 238 4.76 -2.35 10.12
N GLU A 239 5.57 -1.32 9.86
CA GLU A 239 5.29 -0.36 8.78
C GLU A 239 5.44 -0.99 7.38
N ILE A 240 6.41 -1.88 7.17
CA ILE A 240 6.54 -2.69 5.95
C ILE A 240 5.27 -3.52 5.71
N ARG A 241 4.79 -4.24 6.74
CA ARG A 241 3.57 -5.06 6.66
C ARG A 241 2.37 -4.21 6.29
N ARG A 242 2.20 -3.06 6.94
CA ARG A 242 1.07 -2.14 6.71
C ARG A 242 1.10 -1.55 5.31
N LEU A 243 2.27 -1.21 4.78
CA LEU A 243 2.46 -0.74 3.41
C LEU A 243 2.00 -1.82 2.41
N VAL A 244 2.51 -3.05 2.54
CA VAL A 244 2.13 -4.15 1.64
C VAL A 244 0.65 -4.48 1.75
N GLN A 245 0.10 -4.52 2.97
CA GLN A 245 -1.33 -4.76 3.19
C GLN A 245 -2.19 -3.69 2.52
N SER A 246 -1.87 -2.40 2.69
CA SER A 246 -2.62 -1.31 2.04
C SER A 246 -2.65 -1.42 0.52
N PHE A 247 -1.56 -1.92 -0.08
CA PHE A 247 -1.50 -2.16 -1.51
C PHE A 247 -2.37 -3.35 -1.93
N LEU A 248 -2.32 -4.46 -1.18
CA LEU A 248 -3.15 -5.64 -1.42
C LEU A 248 -4.64 -5.35 -1.25
N ASP A 249 -5.00 -4.54 -0.25
CA ASP A 249 -6.38 -4.10 -0.01
C ASP A 249 -6.87 -3.22 -1.17
N ALA A 250 -6.05 -2.26 -1.61
CA ALA A 250 -6.34 -1.41 -2.77
C ALA A 250 -6.42 -2.21 -4.09
N ARG A 251 -5.67 -3.31 -4.22
CA ARG A 251 -5.80 -4.23 -5.37
C ARG A 251 -7.11 -5.01 -5.31
N THR A 252 -7.46 -5.54 -4.14
CA THR A 252 -8.63 -6.41 -3.96
C THR A 252 -9.95 -5.65 -4.18
N SER A 253 -9.96 -4.33 -3.95
CA SER A 253 -11.12 -3.48 -4.29
C SER A 253 -11.35 -3.31 -5.79
N VAL A 254 -10.33 -3.56 -6.62
CA VAL A 254 -10.35 -3.36 -8.09
C VAL A 254 -10.48 -4.68 -8.83
N ILE A 255 -9.75 -5.70 -8.38
CA ILE A 255 -9.79 -7.06 -8.93
C ILE A 255 -10.51 -7.92 -7.89
N PRO A 256 -11.84 -8.04 -7.93
CA PRO A 256 -12.54 -8.99 -7.09
C PRO A 256 -12.09 -10.41 -7.46
N ASN A 257 -11.89 -11.25 -6.43
CA ASN A 257 -11.61 -12.67 -6.63
C ASN A 257 -12.75 -13.28 -7.47
N ALA A 258 -12.41 -14.17 -8.41
CA ALA A 258 -13.35 -14.76 -9.35
C ALA A 258 -14.63 -15.24 -8.62
N PRO A 259 -15.83 -14.92 -9.13
CA PRO A 259 -17.07 -15.23 -8.45
C PRO A 259 -17.19 -16.73 -8.21
N VAL A 260 -17.71 -17.05 -7.03
CA VAL A 260 -18.06 -18.40 -6.57
C VAL A 260 -18.85 -19.09 -7.68
N ALA A 261 -18.25 -20.08 -8.34
CA ALA A 261 -19.03 -21.03 -9.11
C ALA A 261 -19.89 -21.78 -8.08
N THR A 262 -21.15 -21.35 -7.95
CA THR A 262 -22.17 -22.10 -7.24
C THR A 262 -22.18 -23.47 -7.89
N THR A 263 -21.61 -24.47 -7.21
CA THR A 263 -21.80 -25.87 -7.59
C THR A 263 -23.29 -26.15 -7.45
N VAL A 264 -24.02 -25.96 -8.55
CA VAL A 264 -25.38 -26.45 -8.71
C VAL A 264 -25.33 -27.93 -8.37
N SER A 265 -26.10 -28.33 -7.37
CA SER A 265 -26.21 -29.73 -6.98
C SER A 265 -26.60 -30.53 -8.22
N VAL A 266 -25.76 -31.48 -8.59
CA VAL A 266 -26.05 -32.47 -9.63
C VAL A 266 -27.06 -33.46 -9.06
N GLU A 267 -28.30 -33.00 -8.89
CA GLU A 267 -29.50 -33.81 -8.65
C GLU A 267 -30.69 -33.17 -9.38
N SER A 268 -30.52 -32.93 -10.67
CA SER A 268 -31.63 -32.86 -11.64
C SER A 268 -31.06 -33.09 -13.03
N GLN A 269 -30.56 -34.31 -13.26
CA GLN A 269 -30.41 -34.84 -14.61
C GLN A 269 -31.82 -35.08 -15.15
N GLU A 270 -32.35 -34.15 -15.95
CA GLU A 270 -33.26 -34.47 -17.06
C GLU A 270 -33.44 -33.22 -17.94
N SER A 271 -33.03 -33.35 -19.21
CA SER A 271 -33.15 -32.41 -20.35
C SER A 271 -32.21 -31.19 -20.39
N GLN A 272 -30.96 -31.39 -20.82
CA GLN A 272 -30.02 -30.33 -21.24
C GLN A 272 -29.32 -30.62 -22.58
N ASP A 273 -29.92 -31.44 -23.45
CA ASP A 273 -29.30 -31.83 -24.73
C ASP A 273 -29.49 -30.79 -25.86
N GLU A 274 -30.22 -29.69 -25.63
CA GLU A 274 -30.57 -28.72 -26.70
C GLU A 274 -29.88 -27.34 -26.61
N TYR A 275 -28.95 -27.15 -25.66
CA TYR A 275 -28.14 -25.92 -25.57
C TYR A 275 -26.69 -26.07 -26.06
N GLY A 276 -26.30 -27.27 -26.51
CA GLY A 276 -24.95 -27.54 -27.03
C GLY A 276 -24.64 -26.97 -28.42
N GLN A 277 -25.63 -26.38 -29.11
CA GLN A 277 -25.46 -25.82 -30.46
C GLN A 277 -25.38 -24.29 -30.52
N LEU A 278 -25.50 -23.61 -29.38
CA LEU A 278 -25.24 -22.17 -29.30
C LEU A 278 -23.85 -21.95 -28.73
N LEU A 279 -22.84 -22.23 -29.56
CA LEU A 279 -21.46 -21.78 -29.33
C LEU A 279 -21.44 -20.26 -29.56
N TRP A 280 -22.02 -19.50 -28.62
CA TRP A 280 -21.89 -18.05 -28.62
C TRP A 280 -20.45 -17.74 -28.28
N ASP A 281 -19.71 -17.30 -29.29
CA ASP A 281 -18.36 -16.77 -29.12
C ASP A 281 -18.48 -15.43 -28.39
N LEU A 282 -18.32 -15.46 -27.06
CA LEU A 282 -18.33 -14.26 -26.23
C LEU A 282 -17.16 -13.31 -26.55
N ASP A 283 -16.17 -13.77 -27.31
CA ASP A 283 -15.06 -12.96 -27.82
C ASP A 283 -15.32 -12.43 -29.25
N ASP A 284 -16.55 -12.56 -29.78
CA ASP A 284 -16.93 -12.02 -31.09
C ASP A 284 -16.74 -10.48 -31.12
N PRO A 285 -15.88 -9.96 -32.02
CA PRO A 285 -15.63 -8.53 -32.14
C PRO A 285 -16.88 -7.72 -32.49
N GLU A 286 -17.88 -8.31 -33.15
CA GLU A 286 -19.13 -7.62 -33.48
C GLU A 286 -20.06 -7.50 -32.25
N LEU A 287 -20.06 -8.52 -31.38
CA LEU A 287 -20.75 -8.53 -30.08
C LEU A 287 -20.12 -7.54 -29.09
N LEU A 288 -18.77 -7.52 -29.01
CA LEU A 288 -18.03 -6.58 -28.16
C LEU A 288 -18.21 -5.12 -28.62
N ALA A 289 -18.26 -4.89 -29.94
CA ALA A 289 -18.58 -3.57 -30.50
C ALA A 289 -20.03 -3.16 -30.21
N ALA A 290 -20.99 -4.09 -30.24
CA ALA A 290 -22.39 -3.83 -29.90
C ALA A 290 -22.62 -3.56 -28.40
N LEU A 291 -21.75 -4.09 -27.53
CA LEU A 291 -21.73 -3.84 -26.08
C LEU A 291 -21.04 -2.52 -25.69
N GLY A 292 -20.42 -1.81 -26.64
CA GLY A 292 -19.77 -0.52 -26.41
C GLY A 292 -18.41 -0.60 -25.70
N ASP A 293 -17.70 -1.72 -25.82
CA ASP A 293 -16.60 -2.11 -24.93
C ASP A 293 -15.19 -1.64 -25.39
N ASP A 294 -15.10 -0.77 -26.40
CA ASP A 294 -13.81 -0.23 -26.91
C ASP A 294 -12.98 0.47 -25.82
N THR A 295 -13.62 0.99 -24.77
CA THR A 295 -12.93 1.58 -23.59
C THR A 295 -12.58 0.55 -22.51
N GLY A 296 -13.32 -0.55 -22.40
CA GLY A 296 -13.10 -1.59 -21.39
C GLY A 296 -11.88 -2.46 -21.69
N SER A 297 -11.66 -2.80 -22.96
CA SER A 297 -10.52 -3.62 -23.40
C SER A 297 -9.16 -2.96 -23.11
N SER A 298 -9.04 -1.63 -23.30
CA SER A 298 -7.82 -0.88 -22.98
C SER A 298 -7.52 -0.84 -21.49
N LEU A 299 -8.53 -0.58 -20.64
CA LEU A 299 -8.35 -0.53 -19.19
C LEU A 299 -7.99 -1.90 -18.61
N VAL A 300 -8.59 -2.98 -19.12
CA VAL A 300 -8.26 -4.35 -18.72
C VAL A 300 -6.83 -4.72 -19.15
N ALA A 301 -6.40 -4.30 -20.34
CA ALA A 301 -5.02 -4.51 -20.80
C ALA A 301 -4.01 -3.74 -19.93
N ASP A 302 -4.29 -2.48 -19.61
CA ASP A 302 -3.42 -1.65 -18.75
C ASP A 302 -3.33 -2.21 -17.33
N VAL A 303 -4.43 -2.70 -16.76
CA VAL A 303 -4.43 -3.37 -15.45
C VAL A 303 -3.59 -4.64 -15.49
N LYS A 304 -3.66 -5.44 -16.56
CA LYS A 304 -2.82 -6.65 -16.70
C LYS A 304 -1.32 -6.32 -16.76
N VAL A 305 -0.92 -5.26 -17.45
CA VAL A 305 0.49 -4.83 -17.52
C VAL A 305 0.98 -4.36 -16.15
N LYS A 306 0.15 -3.55 -15.45
CA LYS A 306 0.44 -3.09 -14.08
C LYS A 306 0.54 -4.28 -13.12
N GLU A 307 -0.37 -5.24 -13.22
CA GLU A 307 -0.40 -6.47 -12.43
C GLU A 307 0.83 -7.35 -12.66
N GLU A 308 1.29 -7.52 -13.91
CA GLU A 308 2.51 -8.29 -14.20
C GLU A 308 3.74 -7.64 -13.56
N THR A 309 3.78 -6.31 -13.58
CA THR A 309 4.87 -5.51 -12.98
C THR A 309 4.89 -5.69 -11.47
N VAL A 310 3.75 -5.52 -10.82
CA VAL A 310 3.57 -5.78 -9.38
C VAL A 310 3.97 -7.20 -9.02
N CYS A 311 3.56 -8.18 -9.81
CA CYS A 311 3.87 -9.59 -9.60
C CYS A 311 5.38 -9.84 -9.60
N LYS A 312 6.14 -9.24 -10.53
CA LYS A 312 7.62 -9.32 -10.57
C LYS A 312 8.25 -8.73 -9.31
N VAL A 313 7.77 -7.56 -8.85
CA VAL A 313 8.29 -6.91 -7.63
C VAL A 313 7.99 -7.76 -6.39
N ILE A 314 6.77 -8.27 -6.28
CA ILE A 314 6.35 -9.12 -5.16
C ILE A 314 7.18 -10.39 -5.09
N ASP A 315 7.36 -11.07 -6.22
CA ASP A 315 8.10 -12.33 -6.31
C ASP A 315 9.56 -12.17 -5.85
N LYS A 316 10.21 -11.09 -6.29
CA LYS A 316 11.64 -10.87 -6.09
C LYS A 316 11.99 -10.24 -4.74
N HIS A 317 11.21 -9.26 -4.28
CA HIS A 317 11.61 -8.42 -3.14
C HIS A 317 10.68 -8.52 -1.94
N ILE A 318 9.35 -8.58 -2.14
CA ILE A 318 8.38 -8.44 -1.04
C ILE A 318 8.10 -9.79 -0.40
N SER A 319 7.66 -10.79 -1.16
CA SER A 319 7.25 -12.10 -0.67
C SER A 319 8.37 -12.81 0.14
N PRO A 320 9.65 -12.86 -0.33
CA PRO A 320 10.74 -13.42 0.47
C PRO A 320 11.05 -12.62 1.73
N ALA A 321 10.87 -11.29 1.72
CA ALA A 321 11.11 -10.45 2.90
C ALA A 321 10.02 -10.66 3.96
N ILE A 322 8.76 -10.65 3.58
CA ILE A 322 7.63 -10.89 4.49
C ILE A 322 7.73 -12.30 5.09
N TYR A 323 8.04 -13.33 4.30
CA TYR A 323 8.22 -14.69 4.82
C TYR A 323 9.35 -14.77 5.86
N ARG A 324 10.49 -14.10 5.62
CA ARG A 324 11.58 -14.02 6.63
C ARG A 324 11.12 -13.31 7.91
N LEU A 325 10.29 -12.27 7.79
CA LEU A 325 9.76 -11.54 8.94
C LEU A 325 8.75 -12.36 9.73
N VAL A 326 7.88 -13.10 9.03
CA VAL A 326 7.01 -14.12 9.60
C VAL A 326 7.87 -15.08 10.45
N CYS A 327 8.88 -15.72 9.86
CA CYS A 327 9.79 -16.62 10.61
C CYS A 327 10.54 -15.94 11.77
N LYS A 328 10.97 -14.68 11.63
CA LYS A 328 11.74 -13.96 12.66
C LYS A 328 10.86 -13.48 13.82
N HIS A 329 9.68 -12.91 13.54
CA HIS A 329 8.73 -12.48 14.57
C HIS A 329 8.30 -13.66 15.46
N PHE A 330 8.36 -14.89 14.94
CA PHE A 330 8.14 -16.11 15.71
C PHE A 330 9.27 -16.47 16.69
N SER A 331 10.47 -15.94 16.50
CA SER A 331 11.61 -16.18 17.40
C SER A 331 11.70 -15.18 18.55
N ASP A 332 10.96 -14.05 18.48
CA ASP A 332 11.04 -12.95 19.45
C ASP A 332 9.76 -12.92 20.32
N VAL A 333 9.78 -13.63 21.44
CA VAL A 333 8.67 -13.69 22.41
C VAL A 333 8.71 -12.47 23.32
N SER A 334 8.41 -11.30 22.76
CA SER A 334 8.45 -10.01 23.48
C SER A 334 7.05 -9.41 23.73
N ALA A 335 5.97 -10.16 23.51
CA ALA A 335 4.61 -9.64 23.65
C ALA A 335 4.07 -9.78 25.09
N PRO A 336 3.32 -8.78 25.58
CA PRO A 336 2.76 -8.76 26.94
C PRO A 336 1.59 -9.74 27.15
N SER A 337 0.95 -10.21 26.07
CA SER A 337 -0.13 -11.20 26.08
C SER A 337 -0.01 -12.14 24.88
N ILE A 338 -0.36 -13.43 25.10
CA ILE A 338 -0.38 -14.47 24.07
C ILE A 338 -1.41 -14.14 22.98
N GLU A 339 -2.55 -13.54 23.34
CA GLU A 339 -3.61 -13.18 22.38
C GLU A 339 -3.19 -12.06 21.44
N ASP A 340 -2.56 -11.00 21.97
CA ASP A 340 -2.06 -9.89 21.18
C ASP A 340 -0.92 -10.32 20.25
N TYR A 341 -0.08 -11.24 20.73
CA TYR A 341 0.96 -11.88 19.94
C TYR A 341 0.36 -12.66 18.77
N CYS A 342 -0.61 -13.54 19.06
CA CYS A 342 -1.35 -14.33 18.08
C CYS A 342 -2.04 -13.45 17.03
N ARG A 343 -2.74 -12.39 17.44
CA ARG A 343 -3.40 -11.46 16.52
C ARG A 343 -2.39 -10.73 15.62
N THR A 344 -1.22 -10.40 16.14
CA THR A 344 -0.17 -9.74 15.36
C THR A 344 0.44 -10.73 14.37
N ALA A 345 0.70 -11.96 14.79
CA ALA A 345 1.15 -13.05 13.94
C ALA A 345 0.17 -13.32 12.78
N ASP A 346 -1.14 -13.38 13.06
CA ASP A 346 -2.16 -13.63 12.04
C ASP A 346 -2.14 -12.56 10.95
N LYS A 347 -1.96 -11.28 11.32
CA LYS A 347 -1.81 -10.17 10.35
C LYS A 347 -0.58 -10.32 9.45
N TRP A 348 0.51 -10.89 9.96
CA TRP A 348 1.71 -11.17 9.15
C TRP A 348 1.48 -12.32 8.19
N ILE A 349 0.79 -13.37 8.65
CA ILE A 349 0.44 -14.53 7.82
C ILE A 349 -0.51 -14.10 6.71
N ASP A 350 -1.55 -13.31 7.01
CA ASP A 350 -2.50 -12.82 6.02
C ASP A 350 -1.82 -11.98 4.94
N CYS A 351 -0.90 -11.09 5.33
CA CYS A 351 -0.12 -10.29 4.40
C CYS A 351 0.75 -11.18 3.47
N TRP A 352 1.36 -12.22 4.03
CA TRP A 352 2.13 -13.20 3.25
C TRP A 352 1.27 -14.01 2.28
N VAL A 353 0.11 -14.51 2.75
CA VAL A 353 -0.85 -15.25 1.91
C VAL A 353 -1.41 -14.35 0.81
N GLY A 354 -1.70 -13.09 1.10
CA GLY A 354 -2.11 -12.11 0.11
C GLY A 354 -1.05 -11.90 -0.99
N CYS A 355 0.24 -11.81 -0.62
CA CYS A 355 1.33 -11.79 -1.59
C CYS A 355 1.37 -13.08 -2.43
N ALA A 356 1.19 -14.25 -1.81
CA ALA A 356 1.17 -15.54 -2.52
C ALA A 356 -0.01 -15.64 -3.50
N SER A 357 -1.19 -15.15 -3.09
CA SER A 357 -2.38 -15.10 -3.95
C SER A 357 -2.13 -14.30 -5.23
N VAL A 358 -1.45 -13.15 -5.15
CA VAL A 358 -1.07 -12.37 -6.34
C VAL A 358 -0.18 -13.19 -7.29
N LEU A 359 0.77 -13.97 -6.77
CA LEU A 359 1.65 -14.81 -7.58
C LEU A 359 0.91 -15.98 -8.26
N VAL A 360 -0.06 -16.56 -7.55
CA VAL A 360 -0.88 -17.68 -8.06
C VAL A 360 -1.90 -17.20 -9.09
N GLN A 361 -2.59 -16.10 -8.83
CA GLN A 361 -3.55 -15.51 -9.77
C GLN A 361 -2.89 -15.13 -11.11
N ASN A 362 -1.63 -14.72 -11.08
CA ASN A 362 -0.82 -14.42 -12.27
C ASN A 362 -0.10 -15.64 -12.89
N ARG A 363 -0.41 -16.86 -12.43
CA ARG A 363 0.19 -18.14 -12.91
C ARG A 363 1.72 -18.17 -12.86
N LYS A 364 2.35 -17.42 -11.95
CA LYS A 364 3.82 -17.45 -11.76
C LYS A 364 4.25 -18.56 -10.80
N ARG A 365 3.38 -18.93 -9.85
CA ARG A 365 3.62 -19.97 -8.85
C ARG A 365 2.33 -20.72 -8.55
N ASP A 366 2.46 -21.95 -8.04
CA ASP A 366 1.33 -22.74 -7.55
C ASP A 366 1.29 -22.73 -6.01
N TRP A 367 0.09 -22.92 -5.46
CA TRP A 367 -0.12 -23.05 -4.01
C TRP A 367 0.73 -24.16 -3.38
N SER A 368 1.04 -25.23 -4.12
CA SER A 368 1.90 -26.35 -3.68
C SER A 368 3.30 -25.91 -3.21
N LEU A 369 3.85 -24.82 -3.78
CA LEU A 369 5.15 -24.25 -3.38
C LEU A 369 5.08 -23.58 -1.99
N PHE A 370 3.93 -23.05 -1.60
CA PHE A 370 3.75 -22.42 -0.29
C PHE A 370 3.25 -23.42 0.77
N MET A 371 2.66 -24.54 0.33
CA MET A 371 2.21 -25.63 1.19
C MET A 371 3.35 -26.59 1.53
N LYS A 372 3.88 -27.35 0.54
CA LYS A 372 4.73 -28.52 0.82
C LYS A 372 6.18 -28.39 0.36
N LEU A 373 6.41 -27.89 -0.85
CA LEU A 373 7.69 -28.14 -1.56
C LEU A 373 8.58 -26.91 -1.76
N GLY A 374 8.10 -25.69 -1.50
CA GLY A 374 8.85 -24.49 -1.86
C GLY A 374 9.71 -23.91 -0.74
N PRO A 375 10.65 -23.01 -1.10
CA PRO A 375 11.56 -22.38 -0.16
C PRO A 375 10.84 -21.50 0.87
N GLN A 376 9.60 -21.09 0.58
CA GLN A 376 8.73 -20.31 1.45
C GLN A 376 7.58 -21.15 2.04
N SER A 377 7.69 -22.47 2.08
CA SER A 377 6.65 -23.31 2.69
C SER A 377 6.58 -23.11 4.20
N TRP A 378 5.36 -23.11 4.75
CA TRP A 378 5.16 -23.05 6.20
C TRP A 378 5.57 -24.36 6.92
N GLU A 379 5.63 -25.49 6.22
CA GLU A 379 6.09 -26.77 6.79
C GLU A 379 7.56 -26.73 7.24
N ARG A 380 8.34 -25.82 6.66
CA ARG A 380 9.75 -25.59 7.04
C ARG A 380 9.94 -24.93 8.40
N ILE A 381 8.87 -24.41 9.01
CA ILE A 381 8.91 -23.83 10.36
C ILE A 381 9.28 -24.93 11.35
N ILE A 382 10.34 -24.75 12.15
CA ILE A 382 10.89 -25.79 13.02
C ILE A 382 9.96 -26.11 14.21
N ASP A 383 9.37 -25.07 14.80
CA ASP A 383 8.51 -25.21 15.98
C ASP A 383 7.15 -25.85 15.60
N PRO A 384 6.79 -27.03 16.18
CA PRO A 384 5.56 -27.74 15.84
C PRO A 384 4.28 -27.05 16.34
N ALA A 385 4.32 -26.26 17.41
CA ALA A 385 3.15 -25.50 17.86
C ALA A 385 2.85 -24.34 16.90
N TRP A 386 3.90 -23.63 16.47
CA TRP A 386 3.76 -22.54 15.50
C TRP A 386 3.46 -23.04 14.09
N ARG A 387 4.07 -24.15 13.67
CA ARG A 387 3.78 -24.77 12.37
C ARG A 387 2.28 -25.05 12.23
N ARG A 388 1.65 -25.61 13.26
CA ARG A 388 0.20 -25.86 13.28
C ARG A 388 -0.62 -24.57 13.18
N ARG A 389 -0.27 -23.53 13.94
CA ARG A 389 -0.99 -22.25 13.88
C ARG A 389 -0.85 -21.57 12.51
N VAL A 390 0.37 -21.50 11.98
CA VAL A 390 0.63 -20.90 10.67
C VAL A 390 -0.08 -21.70 9.59
N GLY A 391 -0.04 -23.03 9.65
CA GLY A 391 -0.80 -23.90 8.75
C GLY A 391 -2.29 -23.61 8.79
N LEU A 392 -2.90 -23.56 9.99
CA LEU A 392 -4.32 -23.25 10.17
C LEU A 392 -4.70 -21.87 9.60
N ARG A 393 -3.95 -20.81 9.94
CA ARG A 393 -4.26 -19.46 9.43
C ARG A 393 -4.02 -19.37 7.93
N PHE A 394 -2.95 -20.00 7.43
CA PHE A 394 -2.63 -20.05 6.01
C PHE A 394 -3.77 -20.71 5.22
N THR A 395 -4.22 -21.90 5.62
CA THR A 395 -5.29 -22.62 4.92
C THR A 395 -6.63 -21.91 5.04
N PHE A 396 -6.93 -21.30 6.18
CA PHE A 396 -8.12 -20.46 6.35
C PHE A 396 -8.14 -19.28 5.38
N THR A 397 -7.09 -18.47 5.35
CA THR A 397 -7.00 -17.29 4.48
C THR A 397 -6.95 -17.71 3.00
N LEU A 398 -6.33 -18.86 2.69
CA LEU A 398 -6.34 -19.41 1.35
C LEU A 398 -7.74 -19.79 0.88
N LEU A 399 -8.57 -20.44 1.72
CA LEU A 399 -9.97 -20.74 1.38
C LEU A 399 -10.82 -19.48 1.19
N GLN A 400 -10.49 -18.38 1.87
CA GLN A 400 -11.16 -17.09 1.66
C GLN A 400 -10.81 -16.45 0.32
N LEU A 401 -9.56 -16.60 -0.14
CA LEU A 401 -9.06 -15.99 -1.37
C LEU A 401 -9.32 -16.85 -2.62
N ASP A 402 -9.19 -18.16 -2.50
CA ASP A 402 -9.31 -19.12 -3.60
C ASP A 402 -9.99 -20.42 -3.12
N ARG A 403 -11.32 -20.46 -3.24
CA ARG A 403 -12.11 -21.66 -2.93
C ARG A 403 -11.86 -22.80 -3.92
N GLY A 404 -11.37 -22.51 -5.13
CA GLY A 404 -11.07 -23.51 -6.15
C GLY A 404 -9.90 -24.41 -5.74
N ALA A 405 -8.96 -23.87 -4.96
CA ALA A 405 -7.84 -24.63 -4.40
C ALA A 405 -8.29 -25.80 -3.51
N PHE A 406 -9.49 -25.73 -2.90
CA PHE A 406 -10.03 -26.84 -2.10
C PHE A 406 -10.14 -28.12 -2.93
N ASN A 407 -10.63 -28.03 -4.17
CA ASN A 407 -10.84 -29.22 -5.02
C ASN A 407 -9.53 -29.93 -5.37
N SER A 408 -8.43 -29.19 -5.49
CA SER A 408 -7.12 -29.71 -5.86
C SER A 408 -6.36 -30.31 -4.67
N TYR A 409 -6.65 -29.88 -3.45
CA TYR A 409 -5.87 -30.23 -2.25
C TYR A 409 -6.73 -30.67 -1.05
N LYS A 410 -7.89 -31.30 -1.28
CA LYS A 410 -8.88 -31.67 -0.24
C LYS A 410 -8.26 -32.34 1.00
N ASP A 411 -7.47 -33.39 0.77
CA ASP A 411 -6.85 -34.18 1.85
C ASP A 411 -5.98 -33.30 2.77
N TYR A 412 -5.31 -32.30 2.20
CA TYR A 412 -4.43 -31.40 2.94
C TYR A 412 -5.20 -30.45 3.86
N PHE A 413 -6.35 -29.92 3.42
CA PHE A 413 -7.17 -29.08 4.28
C PHE A 413 -7.75 -29.84 5.48
N VAL A 414 -8.09 -31.12 5.26
CA VAL A 414 -8.57 -32.02 6.33
C VAL A 414 -7.44 -32.44 7.26
N GLU A 415 -6.23 -32.70 6.74
CA GLU A 415 -5.03 -32.96 7.53
C GLU A 415 -4.73 -31.80 8.50
N VAL A 416 -4.70 -30.56 7.99
CA VAL A 416 -4.50 -29.35 8.81
C VAL A 416 -5.62 -29.18 9.84
N LEU A 417 -6.87 -29.51 9.49
CA LEU A 417 -7.97 -29.50 10.45
C LEU A 417 -7.69 -30.47 11.61
N LEU A 418 -7.35 -31.72 11.31
CA LEU A 418 -7.08 -32.74 12.32
C LEU A 418 -5.89 -32.35 13.22
N GLU A 419 -4.84 -31.78 12.65
CA GLU A 419 -3.70 -31.27 13.41
C GLU A 419 -4.07 -30.09 14.33
N SER A 420 -4.99 -29.22 13.89
CA SER A 420 -5.44 -28.04 14.64
C SER A 420 -6.34 -28.36 15.84
N ILE A 421 -7.07 -29.49 15.82
CA ILE A 421 -7.93 -29.94 16.93
C ILE A 421 -7.10 -30.25 18.20
N VAL A 422 -5.81 -30.59 18.04
CA VAL A 422 -4.89 -30.88 19.14
C VAL A 422 -4.26 -29.59 19.72
N SER A 423 -4.84 -28.42 19.45
CA SER A 423 -4.36 -27.14 19.98
C SER A 423 -4.74 -26.98 21.46
N ALA A 424 -3.80 -26.47 22.27
CA ALA A 424 -4.03 -26.20 23.70
C ALA A 424 -4.94 -24.98 23.94
N THR A 425 -5.07 -24.09 22.95
CA THR A 425 -5.89 -22.88 23.00
C THR A 425 -6.68 -22.74 21.70
N VAL A 426 -8.01 -22.73 21.81
CA VAL A 426 -8.90 -22.52 20.67
C VAL A 426 -8.93 -21.02 20.33
N THR A 427 -8.64 -20.68 19.09
CA THR A 427 -8.62 -19.32 18.57
C THR A 427 -9.38 -19.19 17.24
N LEU A 428 -8.96 -19.87 16.18
CA LEU A 428 -9.49 -19.76 14.81
C LEU A 428 -10.05 -21.08 14.26
N GLU A 429 -9.88 -22.17 15.01
CA GLU A 429 -10.22 -23.54 14.63
C GLU A 429 -11.71 -23.67 14.32
N HIS A 430 -12.57 -23.01 15.10
CA HIS A 430 -14.02 -23.04 14.92
C HIS A 430 -14.49 -22.31 13.65
N GLU A 431 -13.90 -21.15 13.32
CA GLU A 431 -14.17 -20.43 12.07
C GLU A 431 -13.69 -21.22 10.85
N TYR A 432 -12.51 -21.84 10.96
CA TYR A 432 -11.97 -22.69 9.90
C TYR A 432 -12.81 -23.94 9.66
N MET A 433 -13.26 -24.63 10.72
CA MET A 433 -14.18 -25.77 10.61
C MET A 433 -15.48 -25.38 9.91
N SER A 434 -16.10 -24.28 10.35
CA SER A 434 -17.34 -23.78 9.75
C SER A 434 -17.16 -23.47 8.26
N LEU A 435 -16.07 -22.77 7.91
CA LEU A 435 -15.77 -22.44 6.51
C LEU A 435 -15.51 -23.70 5.68
N LEU A 436 -14.69 -24.63 6.17
CA LEU A 436 -14.37 -25.88 5.47
C LEU A 436 -15.61 -26.72 5.22
N PHE A 437 -16.46 -26.91 6.23
CA PHE A 437 -17.70 -27.67 6.10
C PHE A 437 -18.73 -26.98 5.23
N SER A 438 -18.76 -25.64 5.20
CA SER A 438 -19.64 -24.90 4.27
C SER A 438 -19.26 -25.13 2.79
N ILE A 439 -17.96 -25.32 2.52
CA ILE A 439 -17.42 -25.53 1.17
C ILE A 439 -17.53 -27.01 0.76
N ASP A 440 -17.10 -27.92 1.63
CA ASP A 440 -17.11 -29.37 1.35
C ASP A 440 -18.51 -30.00 1.49
N ARG A 441 -19.42 -29.35 2.23
CA ARG A 441 -20.74 -29.89 2.60
C ARG A 441 -20.67 -31.32 3.18
N LEU A 442 -19.59 -31.65 3.89
CA LEU A 442 -19.32 -32.97 4.48
C LEU A 442 -19.21 -34.12 3.46
N HIS A 443 -18.88 -33.85 2.20
CA HIS A 443 -18.72 -34.88 1.17
C HIS A 443 -17.39 -35.63 1.28
N HIS A 444 -16.42 -35.10 2.03
CA HIS A 444 -15.13 -35.75 2.26
C HIS A 444 -15.31 -37.16 2.84
N PRO A 445 -14.60 -38.18 2.33
CA PRO A 445 -14.75 -39.57 2.79
C PRO A 445 -14.61 -39.77 4.30
N LEU A 446 -13.77 -38.95 4.96
CA LEU A 446 -13.54 -38.98 6.42
C LEU A 446 -14.65 -38.31 7.25
N LEU A 447 -15.56 -37.56 6.63
CA LEU A 447 -16.61 -36.78 7.31
C LEU A 447 -18.03 -37.29 7.01
N ARG A 448 -18.15 -38.34 6.18
CA ARG A 448 -19.44 -38.97 5.88
C ARG A 448 -20.05 -39.58 7.15
N GLY A 449 -21.25 -39.13 7.51
CA GLY A 449 -22.00 -39.63 8.66
C GLY A 449 -21.86 -38.81 9.95
N VAL A 450 -21.23 -37.63 9.89
CA VAL A 450 -21.28 -36.66 10.99
C VAL A 450 -22.60 -35.88 10.89
N ASP A 451 -23.54 -36.15 11.78
CA ASP A 451 -24.80 -35.39 11.86
C ASP A 451 -24.53 -33.97 12.35
N VAL A 452 -25.02 -32.98 11.59
CA VAL A 452 -25.01 -31.57 11.99
C VAL A 452 -26.19 -31.35 12.94
N SER A 453 -25.93 -31.49 14.24
CA SER A 453 -26.90 -31.15 15.31
C SER A 453 -26.80 -29.68 15.71
#